data_AF-A0A319B852-F1
#
_entry.id   AF-A0A319B852-F1
#
_cell.length_a   1.000
_cell.length_b   1.000
_cell.length_c   1.000
_cell.angle_alpha   90.00
_cell.angle_beta   90.00
_cell.angle_gamma   90.00
#
_symmetry.space_group_name_H-M   'P 1'
#
loop_
_entity.id
_entity.type
_entity.pdbx_description
1 polymer ?
#
loop_
_entity_poly.entity_id
_entity_poly.type
_entity_poly.pdbx_seq_one_letter_code
_entity_poly.pdbx_strand_id
1 'polypeptide(L)'
;MNGKFQNPTTGVIEEITDKNFVICGPPFIKTTWINLKPGDGFRIICTDFPPPIEDVFVAIAGHVKEKAYEIENISATKYEMTVVCSSDLTQEMMHEVVMRMKGELWKDVYVPPEAIAAFEAFVEEERKKENPRF
;
A
#
# COMPACT_ATOMS: atom_id res chain seq x y z
N MET A 1 -10.26 21.37 -2.14
CA MET A 1 -10.19 20.85 -0.75
C MET A 1 -9.59 21.96 0.11
N ASN A 2 -10.18 22.28 1.27
CA ASN A 2 -9.82 23.45 2.09
C ASN A 2 -8.55 23.28 2.96
N GLY A 3 -7.66 22.34 2.62
CA GLY A 3 -6.35 22.20 3.26
C GLY A 3 -6.40 22.16 4.80
N LYS A 4 -7.36 21.47 5.42
CA LYS A 4 -7.46 21.39 6.88
C LYS A 4 -7.52 19.94 7.34
N PHE A 5 -6.83 19.61 8.42
CA PHE A 5 -6.82 18.28 9.02
C PHE A 5 -6.90 18.33 10.53
N GLN A 6 -7.31 17.24 11.16
CA GLN A 6 -7.34 17.12 12.61
C GLN A 6 -6.10 16.39 13.09
N ASN A 7 -5.30 17.06 13.94
CA ASN A 7 -4.13 16.47 14.57
C ASN A 7 -4.58 15.32 15.50
N PRO A 8 -4.12 14.07 15.29
CA PRO A 8 -4.60 12.91 16.04
C PRO A 8 -4.08 12.88 17.49
N THR A 9 -3.03 13.65 17.81
CA THR A 9 -2.45 13.73 19.15
C THR A 9 -3.10 14.84 19.99
N THR A 10 -3.47 15.95 19.36
CA THR A 10 -3.98 17.14 20.07
C THR A 10 -5.47 17.40 19.85
N GLY A 11 -6.06 16.79 18.81
CA GLY A 11 -7.46 16.98 18.42
C GLY A 11 -7.75 18.31 17.71
N VAL A 12 -6.73 19.17 17.52
CA VAL A 12 -6.88 20.50 16.93
C VAL A 12 -6.96 20.43 15.41
N ILE A 13 -7.80 21.28 14.81
CA ILE A 13 -7.87 21.43 13.35
C ILE A 13 -6.75 22.37 12.89
N GLU A 14 -5.81 21.83 12.13
CA GLU A 14 -4.65 22.52 11.58
C GLU A 14 -4.81 22.77 10.08
N GLU A 15 -4.20 23.84 9.58
CA GLU A 15 -4.23 24.23 8.17
C GLU A 15 -2.93 23.79 7.49
N ILE A 16 -3.07 23.09 6.37
CA ILE A 16 -2.00 22.60 5.52
C ILE A 16 -1.39 23.80 4.79
N THR A 17 -0.31 24.32 5.37
CA THR A 17 0.47 25.44 4.81
C THR A 17 1.46 24.98 3.73
N ASP A 18 1.78 23.69 3.68
CA ASP A 18 2.61 23.07 2.65
C ASP A 18 1.73 22.29 1.65
N LYS A 19 1.76 22.69 0.37
CA LYS A 19 0.98 22.05 -0.70
C LYS A 19 1.40 20.60 -0.97
N ASN A 20 2.53 20.15 -0.43
CA ASN A 20 3.04 18.80 -0.57
C ASN A 20 2.77 17.92 0.67
N PHE A 21 2.02 18.44 1.65
CA PHE A 21 1.69 17.70 2.87
C PHE A 21 0.58 16.68 2.62
N VAL A 22 0.96 15.41 2.53
CA VAL A 22 0.04 14.28 2.54
C VAL A 22 0.07 13.67 3.93
N ILE A 23 -1.07 13.68 4.63
CA ILE A 23 -1.19 13.06 5.95
C ILE A 23 -1.25 11.56 5.74
N CYS A 24 -0.24 10.87 6.23
CA CYS A 24 -0.22 9.42 6.28
C CYS A 24 -1.14 8.96 7.41
N GLY A 25 -2.36 8.62 7.03
CA GLY A 25 -3.41 8.10 7.89
C GLY A 25 -4.60 7.68 7.02
N PRO A 26 -5.58 6.93 7.56
CA PRO A 26 -6.75 6.52 6.81
C PRO A 26 -7.37 7.69 6.03
N PRO A 27 -7.89 7.42 4.82
CA PRO A 27 -8.25 6.10 4.33
C PRO A 27 -7.17 5.42 3.48
N PHE A 28 -7.00 4.11 3.66
CA PHE A 28 -6.32 3.25 2.69
C PHE A 28 -7.34 2.51 1.83
N ILE A 29 -6.90 2.05 0.67
CA ILE A 29 -7.68 1.16 -0.18
C ILE A 29 -7.12 -0.24 -0.02
N LYS A 30 -7.88 -1.08 0.68
CA LYS A 30 -7.54 -2.48 0.83
C LYS A 30 -7.81 -3.19 -0.49
N THR A 31 -6.79 -3.78 -1.08
CA THR A 31 -6.92 -4.53 -2.33
C THR A 31 -6.59 -5.99 -2.10
N THR A 32 -7.49 -6.88 -2.52
CA THR A 32 -7.34 -8.34 -2.40
C THR A 32 -7.39 -8.98 -3.78
N TRP A 33 -6.40 -9.80 -4.11
CA TRP A 33 -6.42 -10.65 -5.29
C TRP A 33 -6.78 -12.07 -4.89
N ILE A 34 -7.67 -12.67 -5.66
CA ILE A 34 -8.11 -14.05 -5.50
C ILE A 34 -7.87 -14.74 -6.84
N ASN A 35 -7.03 -15.76 -6.86
CA ASN A 35 -6.80 -16.58 -8.05
C ASN A 35 -7.78 -17.76 -8.03
N LEU A 36 -8.65 -17.85 -9.03
CA LEU A 36 -9.58 -18.98 -9.16
C LEU A 36 -9.02 -20.11 -10.03
N LYS A 37 -7.84 -19.93 -10.64
CA LYS A 37 -7.21 -20.97 -11.44
C LYS A 37 -6.87 -22.18 -10.55
N PRO A 38 -7.38 -23.39 -10.87
CA PRO A 38 -7.02 -24.59 -10.14
C PRO A 38 -5.52 -24.91 -10.32
N GLY A 39 -4.82 -25.25 -9.24
CA GLY A 39 -3.42 -25.66 -9.28
C GLY A 39 -2.59 -25.15 -8.11
N ASP A 40 -1.27 -25.16 -8.29
CA ASP A 40 -0.27 -24.75 -7.28
C ASP A 40 0.12 -23.26 -7.35
N GLY A 41 -0.66 -22.45 -8.09
CA GLY A 41 -0.50 -21.00 -8.12
C GLY A 41 -0.86 -20.34 -6.79
N PHE A 42 -0.60 -19.04 -6.67
CA PHE A 42 -1.05 -18.25 -5.52
C PHE A 42 -2.57 -18.39 -5.37
N ARG A 43 -3.09 -18.37 -4.14
CA ARG A 43 -4.55 -18.43 -3.89
C ARG A 43 -5.14 -17.07 -3.60
N ILE A 44 -4.57 -16.40 -2.60
CA ILE A 44 -5.04 -15.11 -2.12
C ILE A 44 -3.82 -14.28 -1.71
N ILE A 45 -3.84 -13.00 -2.07
CA ILE A 45 -2.91 -12.00 -1.54
C ILE A 45 -3.66 -10.69 -1.32
N CYS A 46 -3.29 -9.96 -0.28
CA CYS A 46 -3.88 -8.66 0.01
C CYS A 46 -2.81 -7.64 0.37
N THR A 47 -3.09 -6.36 0.08
CA THR A 47 -2.27 -5.24 0.52
C THR A 47 -3.10 -3.97 0.57
N ASP A 48 -2.55 -2.93 1.21
CA ASP A 48 -3.17 -1.63 1.34
C ASP A 48 -2.42 -0.58 0.50
N PHE A 49 -3.17 0.23 -0.23
CA PHE A 49 -2.65 1.32 -1.06
C PHE A 49 -3.16 2.69 -0.59
N PRO A 50 -2.42 3.77 -0.89
CA PRO A 50 -2.94 5.11 -0.72
C PRO A 50 -4.11 5.36 -1.70
N PRO A 51 -5.04 6.25 -1.34
CA PRO A 51 -6.02 6.78 -2.28
C PRO A 51 -5.32 7.67 -3.32
N PRO A 52 -5.93 7.90 -4.49
CA PRO A 52 -7.29 7.52 -4.88
C PRO A 52 -7.42 6.12 -5.52
N ILE A 53 -8.65 5.61 -5.64
CA ILE A 53 -8.90 4.24 -6.13
C ILE A 53 -8.66 4.07 -7.63
N GLU A 54 -8.76 5.17 -8.36
CA GLU A 54 -8.47 5.27 -9.77
C GLU A 54 -7.00 4.92 -10.05
N ASP A 55 -6.06 5.38 -9.21
CA ASP A 55 -4.63 5.09 -9.38
C ASP A 55 -4.32 3.62 -9.11
N VAL A 56 -4.97 3.03 -8.10
CA VAL A 56 -4.90 1.59 -7.82
C VAL A 56 -5.43 0.78 -9.00
N PHE A 57 -6.55 1.20 -9.58
CA PHE A 57 -7.16 0.54 -10.74
C PHE A 57 -6.26 0.62 -12.00
N VAL A 58 -5.65 1.78 -12.27
CA VAL A 58 -4.72 1.96 -13.39
C VAL A 58 -3.49 1.07 -13.24
N ALA A 59 -2.92 0.98 -12.05
CA ALA A 59 -1.77 0.11 -11.79
C ALA A 59 -2.12 -1.38 -11.97
N ILE A 60 -3.30 -1.82 -11.53
CA ILE A 60 -3.82 -3.17 -11.78
C ILE A 60 -3.96 -3.43 -13.29
N ALA A 61 -4.50 -2.48 -14.06
CA ALA A 61 -4.58 -2.61 -15.51
C ALA A 61 -3.20 -2.71 -16.17
N GLY A 62 -2.18 -2.05 -15.60
CA GLY A 62 -0.78 -2.20 -15.99
C GLY A 62 -0.29 -3.64 -15.86
N HIS A 63 -0.55 -4.30 -14.73
CA HIS A 63 -0.16 -5.71 -14.52
C HIS A 63 -0.81 -6.66 -15.53
N VAL A 64 -2.07 -6.42 -15.90
CA VAL A 64 -2.76 -7.22 -16.93
C VAL A 64 -2.12 -7.03 -18.29
N LYS A 65 -1.75 -5.78 -18.65
CA LYS A 65 -1.03 -5.49 -19.89
C LYS A 65 0.34 -6.20 -19.93
N GLU A 66 1.01 -6.31 -18.79
CA GLU A 66 2.27 -7.04 -18.63
C GLU A 66 2.09 -8.57 -18.54
N LYS A 67 0.85 -9.07 -18.65
CA LYS A 67 0.47 -10.49 -18.60
C LYS A 67 0.83 -11.19 -17.29
N ALA A 68 0.87 -10.46 -16.17
CA ALA A 68 1.06 -11.06 -14.85
C ALA A 68 -0.14 -11.95 -14.46
N TYR A 69 -1.36 -11.53 -14.82
CA TYR A 69 -2.60 -12.26 -14.61
C TYR A 69 -3.70 -11.74 -15.55
N GLU A 70 -4.76 -12.53 -15.71
CA GLU A 70 -5.98 -12.14 -16.41
C GLU A 70 -7.08 -11.83 -15.38
N ILE A 71 -7.82 -10.75 -15.57
CA ILE A 71 -8.95 -10.39 -14.69
C ILE A 71 -10.20 -11.15 -15.12
N GLU A 72 -10.82 -11.86 -14.18
CA GLU A 72 -12.15 -12.44 -14.36
C GLU A 72 -13.24 -11.50 -13.85
N ASN A 73 -13.00 -10.84 -12.70
CA ASN A 73 -13.93 -9.88 -12.10
C ASN A 73 -13.19 -8.86 -11.23
N ILE A 74 -13.69 -7.63 -11.19
CA ILE A 74 -13.29 -6.63 -10.20
C ILE A 74 -14.53 -6.11 -9.50
N SER A 75 -14.50 -6.17 -8.17
CA SER A 75 -15.45 -5.47 -7.31
C SER A 75 -14.72 -4.36 -6.58
N ALA A 76 -15.27 -3.15 -6.57
CA ALA A 76 -14.66 -2.00 -5.92
C ALA A 76 -15.70 -1.17 -5.15
N THR A 77 -15.34 -0.81 -3.93
CA THR A 77 -15.98 0.24 -3.13
C THR A 77 -14.98 1.36 -2.91
N LYS A 78 -15.38 2.43 -2.23
CA LYS A 78 -14.50 3.58 -1.99
C LYS A 78 -13.18 3.24 -1.26
N TYR A 79 -13.16 2.17 -0.47
CA TYR A 79 -12.02 1.82 0.39
C TYR A 79 -11.55 0.37 0.25
N GLU A 80 -12.17 -0.38 -0.66
CA GLU A 80 -11.85 -1.79 -0.83
C GLU A 80 -12.00 -2.20 -2.29
N MET A 81 -11.04 -2.98 -2.79
CA MET A 81 -11.06 -3.57 -4.11
C MET A 81 -10.77 -5.07 -4.02
N THR A 82 -11.56 -5.86 -4.72
CA THR A 82 -11.33 -7.30 -4.89
C THR A 82 -11.12 -7.58 -6.37
N VAL A 83 -9.98 -8.15 -6.70
CA VAL A 83 -9.62 -8.61 -8.05
C VAL A 83 -9.67 -10.12 -8.07
N VAL A 84 -10.65 -10.67 -8.78
CA VAL A 84 -10.70 -12.09 -9.10
C VAL A 84 -9.97 -12.29 -10.42
N CYS A 85 -9.01 -13.20 -10.44
CA CYS A 85 -8.10 -13.37 -11.55
C CYS A 85 -7.74 -14.84 -11.81
N SER A 86 -7.11 -15.05 -12.97
CA SER A 86 -6.48 -16.30 -13.37
C SER A 86 -5.00 -16.04 -13.63
N SER A 87 -4.13 -16.80 -12.96
CA SER A 87 -2.68 -16.65 -13.08
C SER A 87 -1.95 -17.95 -12.79
N ASP A 88 -0.81 -18.15 -13.45
CA ASP A 88 0.15 -19.23 -13.17
C ASP A 88 1.26 -18.82 -12.19
N LEU A 89 1.22 -17.58 -11.69
CA LEU A 89 2.23 -17.09 -10.75
C LEU A 89 2.16 -17.84 -9.42
N THR A 90 3.33 -18.14 -8.85
CA THR A 90 3.42 -18.62 -7.47
C THR A 90 3.09 -17.50 -6.48
N GLN A 91 2.90 -17.87 -5.21
CA GLN A 91 2.63 -16.91 -4.14
C GLN A 91 3.73 -15.85 -4.03
N GLU A 92 4.99 -16.25 -4.14
CA GLU A 92 6.15 -15.36 -4.05
C GLU A 92 6.19 -14.38 -5.22
N MET A 93 6.00 -14.87 -6.45
CA MET A 93 6.02 -14.02 -7.64
C MET A 93 4.87 -13.01 -7.62
N MET A 94 3.67 -13.42 -7.22
CA MET A 94 2.54 -12.50 -7.09
C MET A 94 2.78 -11.48 -5.97
N HIS A 95 3.42 -11.88 -4.87
CA HIS A 95 3.81 -10.97 -3.80
C HIS A 95 4.80 -9.91 -4.29
N GLU A 96 5.80 -10.29 -5.09
CA GLU A 96 6.74 -9.34 -5.68
C GLU A 96 6.04 -8.33 -6.61
N VAL A 97 5.10 -8.79 -7.45
CA VAL A 97 4.28 -7.93 -8.32
C VAL A 97 3.51 -6.90 -7.49
N VAL A 98 2.80 -7.35 -6.45
CA VAL A 98 2.00 -6.49 -5.58
C VAL A 98 2.87 -5.52 -4.78
N MET A 99 4.02 -5.96 -4.27
CA MET A 99 4.94 -5.09 -3.51
C MET A 99 5.65 -4.06 -4.39
N ARG A 100 5.93 -4.39 -5.66
CA ARG A 100 6.45 -3.42 -6.63
C ARG A 100 5.43 -2.32 -6.90
N MET A 101 4.18 -2.71 -7.17
CA MET A 101 3.06 -1.77 -7.32
C MET A 101 2.89 -0.90 -6.08
N LYS A 102 3.00 -1.50 -4.88
CA LYS A 102 2.97 -0.74 -3.62
C LYS A 102 4.11 0.27 -3.58
N GLY A 103 5.34 -0.14 -3.85
CA GLY A 103 6.47 0.78 -3.92
C GLY A 103 6.21 1.93 -4.89
N GLU A 104 5.68 1.66 -6.08
CA GLU A 104 5.38 2.67 -7.10
C GLU A 104 4.29 3.65 -6.68
N LEU A 105 3.16 3.17 -6.16
CA LEU A 105 2.06 4.02 -5.71
C LEU A 105 2.40 4.81 -4.43
N TRP A 106 3.37 4.35 -3.66
CA TRP A 106 3.85 5.05 -2.46
C TRP A 106 5.02 6.01 -2.74
N LYS A 107 5.57 6.09 -3.96
CA LYS A 107 6.71 6.98 -4.29
C LYS A 107 6.40 8.46 -4.06
N ASP A 108 5.14 8.87 -4.25
CA ASP A 108 4.70 10.25 -4.06
C ASP A 108 4.18 10.51 -2.63
N VAL A 109 4.23 9.49 -1.75
CA VAL A 109 3.89 9.65 -0.33
C VAL A 109 5.12 10.20 0.39
N TYR A 110 5.12 11.51 0.63
CA TYR A 110 6.14 12.16 1.45
C TYR A 110 6.12 11.61 2.88
N VAL A 111 7.21 10.96 3.28
CA VAL A 111 7.49 10.64 4.68
C VAL A 111 8.39 11.75 5.22
N PRO A 112 7.98 12.49 6.26
CA PRO A 112 8.81 13.53 6.85
C PRO A 112 10.16 12.95 7.31
N PRO A 113 11.29 13.63 7.04
CA PRO A 113 12.61 13.21 7.51
C PRO A 113 12.64 12.93 9.01
N GLU A 114 11.83 13.65 9.80
CA GLU A 114 11.71 13.43 11.25
C GLU A 114 11.07 12.09 11.58
N ALA A 115 10.09 11.64 10.78
CA ALA A 115 9.44 10.34 10.95
C ALA A 115 10.38 9.18 10.54
N ILE A 116 11.19 9.39 9.50
CA ILE A 116 12.26 8.45 9.11
C ILE A 116 13.29 8.33 10.23
N ALA A 117 13.79 9.47 10.72
CA ALA A 117 14.78 9.50 11.81
C ALA A 117 14.25 8.87 13.10
N ALA A 118 12.98 9.10 13.44
CA ALA A 118 12.34 8.47 14.60
C ALA A 118 12.24 6.95 14.45
N PHE A 119 11.89 6.46 13.25
CA PHE A 119 11.85 5.02 12.97
C PHE A 119 13.24 4.38 13.02
N GLU A 120 14.26 5.01 12.43
CA GLU A 120 15.64 4.54 12.48
C GLU A 120 16.18 4.48 13.91
N ALA A 121 15.90 5.50 14.72
CA ALA A 121 16.28 5.52 16.13
C ALA A 121 15.63 4.37 16.91
N PHE A 122 14.34 4.10 16.68
CA PHE A 122 13.62 2.98 17.29
C PHE A 122 14.22 1.63 16.89
N VAL A 123 14.50 1.41 15.59
CA VAL A 123 15.12 0.16 15.09
C VAL A 123 16.48 -0.07 15.73
N GLU A 124 17.30 0.97 15.87
CA GLU A 124 18.61 0.86 16.50
C GLU A 124 18.52 0.59 18.00
N GLU A 125 17.51 1.15 18.68
CA GLU A 125 17.24 0.86 20.10
C GLU A 125 16.81 -0.60 20.31
N GLU A 126 15.89 -1.11 19.49
CA GLU A 126 15.43 -2.50 19.56
C GLU A 126 16.56 -3.49 19.23
N ARG A 127 17.40 -3.19 18.22
CA ARG A 127 18.57 -4.01 17.88
C ARG A 127 19.57 -4.11 19.04
N LYS A 128 19.74 -3.05 19.83
CA LYS A 128 20.59 -3.06 21.04
C LYS A 128 19.98 -3.87 22.18
N LYS A 129 18.65 -3.89 22.30
CA LYS A 129 17.95 -4.75 23.27
C LYS A 129 18.08 -6.23 22.92
N GLU A 130 18.05 -6.58 21.63
CA GLU A 130 18.20 -7.96 21.17
C GLU A 130 19.65 -8.48 21.24
N ASN A 131 20.66 -7.61 21.23
CA ASN A 131 22.07 -8.01 21.31
C ASN A 131 22.88 -7.20 22.34
N PRO A 132 22.84 -7.56 23.63
CA PRO A 132 23.38 -6.75 24.74
C PRO A 132 24.92 -6.74 24.87
N ARG A 133 25.66 -7.08 23.79
CA ARG A 133 27.14 -7.10 23.78
C ARG A 133 27.79 -5.96 22.97
N PHE A 134 27.04 -4.91 22.64
CA PHE A 134 27.57 -3.62 22.21
C PHE A 134 27.07 -2.50 23.12
#